data_AF-A0A959IMM4-F1
#
_entry.id   AF-A0A959IMM4-F1
#
_cell.length_a   1.000
_cell.length_b   1.000
_cell.length_c   1.000
_cell.angle_alpha   90.00
_cell.angle_beta   90.00
_cell.angle_gamma   90.00
#
_symmetry.space_group_name_H-M   'P 1'
#
loop_
_entity.id
_entity.type
_entity.pdbx_description
1 polymer ?
#
loop_
_entity_poly.entity_id
_entity_poly.type
_entity_poly.pdbx_seq_one_letter_code
_entity_poly.pdbx_strand_id
1 'polypeptide(L)' 'MSIHPEEPQEQNAAGKMLDATRNSYRGFQDLVRFRDDDPLWVLGYKLVLRFFGILFMIILSPFLVIGLTIAFLAVM' A
#
# COMPACT_ATOMS: atom_id res chain seq x y z
N MET A 1 9.00 32.08 -20.10
CA MET A 1 8.49 31.92 -18.72
C MET A 1 6.99 31.68 -18.85
N SER A 2 6.61 30.41 -19.07
CA SER A 2 5.20 30.05 -19.25
C SER A 2 4.70 29.51 -17.91
N ILE A 3 4.06 30.39 -17.18
CA ILE A 3 3.18 30.07 -16.05
C ILE A 3 1.93 29.40 -16.64
N HIS A 4 1.91 28.07 -16.66
CA HIS A 4 0.65 27.34 -16.77
C HIS A 4 -0.05 27.45 -15.40
N PRO A 5 -1.23 28.07 -15.32
CA PRO A 5 -2.00 28.07 -14.08
C PRO A 5 -2.37 26.63 -13.74
N GLU A 6 -2.03 26.20 -12.53
CA GLU A 6 -2.47 24.92 -11.99
C GLU A 6 -3.98 24.96 -11.85
N GLU A 7 -4.69 24.42 -12.84
CA GLU A 7 -6.09 24.06 -12.69
C GLU A 7 -6.19 23.06 -11.53
N PRO A 8 -7.11 23.26 -10.56
CA PRO A 8 -7.31 22.28 -9.52
C PRO A 8 -7.87 21.01 -10.18
N GLN A 9 -6.98 20.06 -10.48
CA GLN A 9 -7.38 18.74 -10.95
C GLN A 9 -8.37 18.19 -9.93
N GLU A 10 -9.64 18.05 -10.32
CA GLU A 10 -10.61 17.23 -9.60
C GLU A 10 -9.92 15.90 -9.29
N GLN A 11 -9.55 15.70 -8.02
CA GLN A 11 -8.90 14.47 -7.60
C GLN A 11 -9.94 13.36 -7.74
N ASN A 12 -9.91 12.68 -8.88
CA ASN A 12 -10.71 11.50 -9.15
C ASN A 12 -10.63 10.56 -7.94
N ALA A 13 -11.76 10.03 -7.47
CA ALA A 13 -11.81 9.17 -6.28
C ALA A 13 -10.81 8.01 -6.36
N ALA A 14 -10.59 7.48 -7.57
CA ALA A 14 -9.56 6.48 -7.87
C ALA A 14 -8.13 6.99 -7.63
N GLY A 15 -7.81 8.24 -8.00
CA GLY A 15 -6.50 8.86 -7.76
C GLY A 15 -6.20 8.98 -6.27
N LYS A 16 -7.17 9.43 -5.48
CA LYS A 16 -7.04 9.53 -4.01
C LYS A 16 -6.84 8.15 -3.36
N MET A 17 -7.55 7.13 -3.84
CA MET A 17 -7.35 5.75 -3.39
C MET A 17 -5.95 5.22 -3.72
N LEU A 18 -5.47 5.45 -4.96
CA LEU A 18 -4.13 5.03 -5.38
C LEU A 18 -3.03 5.69 -4.54
N ASP A 19 -3.15 6.98 -4.27
CA ASP A 19 -2.20 7.69 -3.40
C ASP A 19 -2.23 7.17 -1.95
N ALA A 20 -3.42 6.87 -1.41
CA ALA A 20 -3.56 6.29 -0.09
C ALA A 20 -2.91 4.89 -0.01
N THR A 21 -3.15 4.03 -1.01
CA THR A 21 -2.51 2.71 -1.11
C THR A 21 -1.00 2.84 -1.22
N ARG A 22 -0.52 3.77 -2.06
CA ARG A 22 0.91 4.02 -2.24
C ARG A 22 1.58 4.48 -0.97
N ASN A 23 0.96 5.41 -0.24
CA ASN A 23 1.49 5.95 1.00
C ASN A 23 1.52 4.87 2.10
N SER A 24 0.45 4.07 2.21
CA SER A 24 0.37 2.94 3.14
C SER A 24 1.45 1.89 2.85
N TYR A 25 1.62 1.51 1.59
CA TYR A 25 2.64 0.55 1.18
C TYR A 25 4.06 1.04 1.48
N ARG A 26 4.35 2.33 1.21
CA ARG A 26 5.64 2.94 1.55
C ARG A 26 5.89 2.96 3.05
N GLY A 27 4.90 3.33 3.85
CA GLY A 27 5.01 3.33 5.32
C GLY A 27 5.32 1.94 5.88
N PHE A 28 4.63 0.91 5.37
CA PHE A 28 4.94 -0.47 5.73
C PHE A 28 6.35 -0.88 5.30
N GLN A 29 6.74 -0.55 4.07
CA GLN A 29 8.07 -0.86 3.54
C GLN A 29 9.18 -0.20 4.36
N ASP A 30 9.02 1.05 4.75
CA ASP A 30 10.00 1.77 5.57
C ASP A 30 10.09 1.21 6.99
N LEU A 31 8.98 0.68 7.54
CA LEU A 31 8.95 0.03 8.85
C LEU A 31 9.75 -1.27 8.87
N VAL A 32 9.62 -2.10 7.84
CA VAL A 32 10.33 -3.39 7.72
C VAL A 32 11.70 -3.28 7.08
N ARG A 33 12.09 -2.09 6.60
CA ARG A 33 13.37 -1.85 5.95
C ARG A 33 14.51 -2.07 6.93
N PHE A 34 15.46 -2.91 6.55
CA PHE A 34 16.72 -3.08 7.27
C PHE A 34 17.61 -1.86 7.05
N ARG A 35 18.18 -1.34 8.14
CA ARG A 35 19.17 -0.25 8.15
C ARG A 35 20.47 -0.80 8.72
N ASP A 36 21.59 -0.26 8.26
CA ASP A 36 22.93 -0.76 8.64
C ASP A 36 23.25 -0.49 10.11
N ASP A 37 22.62 0.52 10.71
CA ASP A 37 22.77 0.87 12.14
C ASP A 37 21.79 0.11 13.07
N ASP A 38 20.95 -0.78 12.54
CA ASP A 38 19.97 -1.51 13.36
C ASP A 38 20.67 -2.61 14.20
N PRO A 39 20.45 -2.66 15.53
CA PRO A 39 20.97 -3.77 16.34
C PRO A 39 20.33 -5.10 15.93
N LEU A 40 21.06 -6.21 16.09
CA LEU A 40 20.65 -7.57 15.65
C LEU A 40 19.22 -7.97 16.10
N TRP A 41 18.79 -7.53 17.28
CA TRP A 41 17.43 -7.80 17.77
C TRP A 41 16.33 -7.11 16.93
N VAL A 42 16.58 -5.88 16.47
CA VAL A 42 15.66 -5.12 15.62
C VAL A 42 15.56 -5.74 14.23
N LEU A 43 16.67 -6.28 13.70
CA LEU A 43 16.68 -7.05 12.46
C LEU A 43 15.75 -8.28 12.57
N GLY A 44 15.82 -9.02 13.68
CA GLY A 44 14.95 -10.18 13.93
C GLY A 44 13.47 -9.78 13.97
N TYR A 45 13.12 -8.72 14.71
CA TYR A 45 11.75 -8.21 14.77
C TYR A 45 11.22 -7.77 13.39
N LYS A 46 12.00 -7.03 12.61
CA LYS A 46 11.62 -6.59 11.27
C LYS A 46 11.41 -7.76 10.31
N LEU A 47 12.22 -8.80 10.41
CA LEU A 47 12.07 -10.01 9.60
C LEU A 47 10.74 -10.72 9.90
N VAL A 48 10.41 -10.87 11.18
CA VAL A 48 9.12 -11.44 11.63
C VAL A 48 7.95 -10.59 11.13
N LEU A 49 8.04 -9.27 11.28
CA LEU A 49 7.00 -8.35 10.82
C LEU A 49 6.80 -8.42 9.30
N ARG A 50 7.89 -8.52 8.53
CA ARG A 50 7.84 -8.72 7.08
C ARG A 50 7.18 -10.05 6.71
N PHE A 51 7.51 -11.12 7.41
CA PHE A 51 6.91 -12.44 7.20
C PHE A 51 5.38 -12.39 7.43
N PHE A 52 4.93 -11.79 8.53
CA PHE A 52 3.50 -11.60 8.79
C PHE A 52 2.81 -10.71 7.75
N GLY A 53 3.47 -9.65 7.28
CA GLY A 53 2.91 -8.80 6.22
C GLY A 53 2.69 -9.56 4.90
N ILE A 54 3.66 -10.39 4.50
CA ILE A 54 3.54 -11.24 3.31
C ILE A 54 2.44 -12.28 3.51
N LEU A 55 2.41 -12.95 4.66
CA LEU A 55 1.40 -13.95 4.98
C LEU A 55 -0.01 -13.34 4.96
N PHE A 56 -0.18 -12.15 5.53
CA PHE A 56 -1.44 -11.41 5.49
C PHE A 56 -1.85 -11.07 4.05
N MET A 57 -0.93 -10.63 3.21
CA MET A 57 -1.20 -10.36 1.79
C MET A 57 -1.67 -11.62 1.03
N ILE A 58 -1.03 -12.77 1.28
CA ILE A 58 -1.40 -14.05 0.65
C ILE A 58 -2.79 -14.48 1.09
N ILE A 59 -3.09 -14.40 2.39
CA ILE A 59 -4.39 -14.78 2.94
C ILE A 59 -5.47 -13.84 2.42
N LEU A 60 -5.21 -12.54 2.32
CA LEU A 60 -6.17 -11.54 1.88
C LEU A 60 -6.43 -11.58 0.37
N SER A 61 -5.46 -12.02 -0.44
CA SER A 61 -5.56 -12.10 -1.91
C SER A 61 -6.84 -12.77 -2.43
N PRO A 62 -7.23 -13.99 -2.01
CA PRO A 62 -8.47 -14.62 -2.48
C PRO A 62 -9.71 -13.82 -2.11
N PHE A 63 -9.76 -13.20 -0.91
CA PHE A 63 -10.89 -12.38 -0.49
C PHE A 63 -10.99 -11.08 -1.29
N LEU A 64 -9.86 -10.46 -1.64
CA LEU A 64 -9.82 -9.28 -2.50
C LEU A 64 -10.38 -9.58 -3.89
N VAL A 65 -9.97 -10.71 -4.49
CA VAL A 65 -10.47 -11.12 -5.81
C VAL A 65 -11.97 -11.38 -5.76
N ILE A 66 -12.45 -12.12 -4.76
CA ILE A 66 -13.89 -12.39 -4.59
C ILE A 66 -14.66 -11.09 -4.35
N GLY A 67 -14.21 -10.23 -3.43
CA GLY A 67 -14.86 -8.97 -3.11
C GLY A 67 -14.93 -8.02 -4.31
N LEU A 68 -13.84 -7.92 -5.08
CA LEU A 68 -13.81 -7.11 -6.30
C LEU A 68 -14.77 -7.68 -7.36
N THR A 69 -14.80 -9.01 -7.53
CA THR A 69 -15.72 -9.68 -8.46
C THR A 69 -17.17 -9.36 -8.09
N ILE A 70 -17.54 -9.48 -6.81
CA ILE A 70 -18.88 -9.13 -6.32
C ILE A 70 -19.19 -7.65 -6.54
N ALA A 71 -18.23 -6.75 -6.29
CA ALA A 71 -18.42 -5.32 -6.49
C ALA A 71 -18.71 -4.97 -7.96
N PHE A 72 -18.01 -5.60 -8.91
CA PHE A 72 -18.30 -5.45 -10.34
C PHE A 72 -19.68 -6.01 -10.71
N LEU A 73 -20.03 -7.20 -10.20
CA LEU A 73 -21.34 -7.82 -10.43
C LEU A 73 -22.50 -7.00 -9.84
N ALA A 74 -22.26 -6.25 -8.75
CA ALA A 74 -23.27 -5.44 -8.09
C ALA A 74 -23.55 -4.09 -8.80
N VAL A 75 -22.62 -3.63 -9.63
CA VAL A 75 -22.71 -2.38 -10.40
C VAL A 75 -23.20 -2.59 -11.84
N MET A 76 -23.04 -3.80 -12.38
CA MET A 76 -23.63 -4.23 -13.65
C MET A 76 -25.14 -4.41 -13.54
#